data_AF-A0A2V8RD79-F1
#
_entry.id   AF-A0A2V8RD79-F1
#
_cell.length_a   1.000
_cell.length_b   1.000
_cell.length_c   1.000
_cell.angle_alpha   90.00
_cell.angle_beta   90.00
_cell.angle_gamma   90.00
#
_symmetry.space_group_name_H-M   'P 1'
#
loop_
_entity.id
_entity.type
_entity.pdbx_description
1 polymer ?
#
loop_
_entity_poly.entity_id
_entity_poly.type
_entity_poly.pdbx_seq_one_letter_code
_entity_poly.pdbx_strand_id
1 'polypeptide(L)'
;MDRFISRGGAASDLVGVDYVVLHPDSARGSCEADGIETCARSLKLATKSLKLDRVRILLENTAGQGECIGHRFEHLRAIMDLCPKLRLGVCVDTAHSFTAGYDIREADGLEATLEVIRRTVGLRNVRAVHFNDSRAPYNSRVDRHWHIGEGHIGREALRRFARHPKLAHAAFILETPYDDPRADVKNLEALRSFVEESN
;
A
#
# COMPACT_ATOMS: atom_id res chain seq x y z
N MET A 1 -10.20 6.28 -14.12
CA MET A 1 -9.05 5.36 -14.11
C MET A 1 -8.31 5.30 -15.46
N ASP A 2 -8.99 4.97 -16.56
CA ASP A 2 -8.34 4.68 -17.87
C ASP A 2 -7.41 5.80 -18.43
N ARG A 3 -7.81 7.07 -18.29
CA ARG A 3 -6.98 8.21 -18.71
C ARG A 3 -5.76 8.50 -17.81
N PHE A 4 -5.79 8.06 -16.55
CA PHE A 4 -4.71 8.32 -15.59
C PHE A 4 -3.60 7.28 -15.71
N ILE A 5 -3.98 6.00 -15.82
CA ILE A 5 -3.02 4.90 -15.98
C ILE A 5 -2.34 4.94 -17.36
N SER A 6 -3.06 5.28 -18.43
CA SER A 6 -2.45 5.46 -19.76
C SER A 6 -1.40 6.59 -19.79
N ARG A 7 -1.66 7.70 -19.10
CA ARG A 7 -0.67 8.79 -18.94
C ARG A 7 0.45 8.42 -17.97
N GLY A 8 0.15 7.72 -16.87
CA GLY A 8 1.13 7.26 -15.88
C GLY A 8 2.12 6.25 -16.46
N GLY A 9 1.65 5.31 -17.29
CA GLY A 9 2.50 4.34 -17.98
C GLY A 9 3.37 4.96 -19.09
N ALA A 10 2.84 5.92 -19.84
CA ALA A 10 3.63 6.68 -20.80
C ALA A 10 4.67 7.59 -20.10
N ALA A 11 4.32 8.18 -18.95
CA ALA A 11 5.24 8.95 -18.13
C ALA A 11 6.32 8.07 -17.46
N SER A 12 5.98 6.86 -17.02
CA SER A 12 6.93 5.95 -16.38
C SER A 12 8.07 5.52 -17.30
N ASP A 13 7.76 5.24 -18.58
CA ASP A 13 8.78 4.85 -19.56
C ASP A 13 9.70 6.03 -19.92
N LEU A 14 9.20 7.27 -19.83
CA LEU A 14 9.98 8.50 -20.04
C LEU A 14 10.87 8.85 -18.84
N VAL A 15 10.46 8.47 -17.62
CA VAL A 15 11.15 8.81 -16.36
C VAL A 15 12.00 7.63 -15.84
N GLY A 16 11.85 6.42 -16.40
CA GLY A 16 12.66 5.25 -16.05
C GLY A 16 12.30 4.61 -14.71
N VAL A 17 11.04 4.65 -14.30
CA VAL A 17 10.59 4.10 -12.99
C VAL A 17 10.28 2.61 -13.07
N ASP A 18 10.55 1.88 -11.99
CA ASP A 18 10.29 0.43 -11.88
C ASP A 18 8.84 0.09 -11.49
N TYR A 19 8.19 1.00 -10.75
CA TYR A 19 6.88 0.78 -10.13
C TYR A 19 5.92 1.94 -10.37
N VAL A 20 4.64 1.59 -10.54
CA VAL A 20 3.51 2.53 -10.47
C VAL A 20 2.53 2.00 -9.43
N VAL A 21 2.31 2.77 -8.35
CA VAL A 21 1.35 2.42 -7.29
C VAL A 21 -0.03 2.95 -7.65
N LEU A 22 -1.08 2.16 -7.40
CA LEU A 22 -2.46 2.61 -7.54
C LEU A 22 -3.38 1.98 -6.50
N HIS A 23 -4.39 2.75 -6.12
CA HIS A 23 -5.53 2.24 -5.36
C HIS A 23 -6.51 1.51 -6.29
N PRO A 24 -7.11 0.38 -5.87
CA PRO A 24 -8.11 -0.37 -6.63
C PRO A 24 -9.44 0.34 -6.97
N ASP A 25 -9.65 1.60 -6.55
CA ASP A 25 -10.89 2.40 -6.69
C ASP A 25 -12.02 1.91 -5.74
N SER A 26 -13.27 2.28 -6.04
CA SER A 26 -14.47 2.04 -5.23
C SER A 26 -15.52 1.21 -5.98
N ALA A 27 -16.32 0.44 -5.23
CA ALA A 27 -17.45 -0.33 -5.77
C ALA A 27 -18.63 0.55 -6.22
N ARG A 28 -18.70 1.82 -5.81
CA ARG A 28 -19.69 2.82 -6.29
C ARG A 28 -21.14 2.32 -6.30
N GLY A 29 -21.60 1.78 -5.18
CA GLY A 29 -22.96 1.27 -4.97
C GLY A 29 -23.19 -0.17 -5.45
N SER A 30 -22.19 -0.83 -6.03
CA SER A 30 -22.23 -2.26 -6.37
C SER A 30 -21.63 -3.13 -5.25
N CYS A 31 -21.70 -4.45 -5.40
CA CYS A 31 -21.04 -5.34 -4.45
C CYS A 31 -19.51 -5.33 -4.65
N GLU A 32 -18.76 -5.73 -3.62
CA GLU A 32 -17.28 -5.73 -3.68
C GLU A 32 -16.74 -6.58 -4.84
N ALA A 33 -17.41 -7.69 -5.17
CA ALA A 33 -17.03 -8.55 -6.29
C ALA A 33 -17.13 -7.82 -7.64
N ASP A 34 -18.22 -7.09 -7.88
CA ASP A 34 -18.40 -6.29 -9.09
C ASP A 34 -17.36 -5.15 -9.17
N GLY A 35 -17.03 -4.54 -8.03
CA GLY A 35 -15.97 -3.55 -7.92
C GLY A 35 -14.60 -4.12 -8.32
N ILE A 36 -14.26 -5.31 -7.82
CA ILE A 36 -13.03 -6.04 -8.15
C ILE A 36 -12.94 -6.36 -9.64
N GLU A 37 -14.03 -6.88 -10.22
CA GLU A 37 -14.09 -7.17 -11.66
C GLU A 37 -13.96 -5.90 -12.50
N THR A 38 -14.61 -4.82 -12.08
CA THR A 38 -14.53 -3.52 -12.74
C THR A 38 -13.11 -2.98 -12.70
N CYS A 39 -12.42 -3.04 -11.56
CA CYS A 39 -11.03 -2.64 -11.42
C CYS A 39 -10.12 -3.45 -12.36
N ALA A 40 -10.25 -4.78 -12.35
CA ALA A 40 -9.48 -5.66 -13.23
C ALA A 40 -9.72 -5.36 -14.72
N ARG A 41 -10.97 -5.09 -15.11
CA ARG A 41 -11.33 -4.70 -16.48
C ARG A 41 -10.71 -3.36 -16.87
N SER A 42 -10.77 -2.36 -15.99
CA SER A 42 -10.14 -1.05 -16.21
C SER A 42 -8.62 -1.15 -16.33
N LEU A 43 -7.96 -1.97 -15.50
CA LEU A 43 -6.52 -2.23 -15.61
C LEU A 43 -6.17 -2.81 -16.98
N LYS A 44 -6.88 -3.86 -17.43
CA LYS A 44 -6.65 -4.45 -18.76
C LYS A 44 -6.85 -3.44 -19.88
N LEU A 45 -7.88 -2.60 -19.79
CA LEU A 45 -8.16 -1.60 -20.82
C LEU A 45 -7.09 -0.51 -20.86
N ALA A 46 -6.73 0.03 -19.70
CA ALA A 46 -5.75 1.11 -19.60
C ALA A 46 -4.33 0.68 -20.02
N THR A 47 -4.02 -0.61 -19.87
CA THR A 47 -2.70 -1.18 -20.20
C THR A 47 -2.62 -1.80 -21.59
N LYS A 48 -3.75 -1.93 -22.31
CA LYS A 48 -3.84 -2.62 -23.61
C LYS A 48 -2.85 -2.10 -24.66
N SER A 49 -2.56 -0.81 -24.66
CA SER A 49 -1.66 -0.15 -25.62
C SER A 49 -0.30 0.23 -25.01
N LEU A 50 -0.02 -0.16 -23.77
CA LEU A 50 1.21 0.19 -23.06
C LEU A 50 2.22 -0.95 -23.14
N LYS A 51 3.49 -0.62 -23.32
CA LYS A 51 4.60 -1.58 -23.24
C LYS A 51 5.16 -1.62 -21.82
N LEU A 52 4.52 -2.39 -20.94
CA LEU A 52 4.90 -2.50 -19.53
C LEU A 52 6.04 -3.50 -19.27
N ASP A 53 6.95 -3.68 -20.23
CA ASP A 53 7.98 -4.72 -20.16
C ASP A 53 8.91 -4.52 -18.95
N ARG A 54 9.12 -3.27 -18.53
CA ARG A 54 9.94 -2.90 -17.37
C ARG A 54 9.14 -2.54 -16.13
N VAL A 55 7.98 -1.89 -16.29
CA VAL A 55 7.17 -1.36 -15.20
C VAL A 55 6.29 -2.43 -14.56
N ARG A 56 6.28 -2.53 -13.23
CA ARG A 56 5.31 -3.33 -12.46
C ARG A 56 4.28 -2.41 -11.81
N ILE A 57 3.00 -2.77 -11.93
CA ILE A 57 1.91 -2.05 -11.26
C ILE A 57 1.75 -2.62 -9.85
N LEU A 58 1.76 -1.78 -8.83
CA LEU A 58 1.55 -2.16 -7.44
C LEU A 58 0.14 -1.76 -7.00
N LEU A 59 -0.65 -2.74 -6.59
CA LEU A 59 -1.96 -2.51 -5.99
C LEU A 59 -1.76 -2.17 -4.51
N GLU A 60 -2.22 -1.01 -4.08
CA GLU A 60 -2.16 -0.62 -2.67
C GLU A 60 -3.40 -1.08 -1.91
N ASN A 61 -3.23 -1.54 -0.67
CA ASN A 61 -4.39 -1.73 0.21
C ASN A 61 -4.93 -0.37 0.66
N THR A 62 -6.24 -0.28 0.89
CA THR A 62 -6.92 0.97 1.27
C THR A 62 -7.45 0.90 2.70
N ALA A 63 -7.76 2.03 3.32
CA ALA A 63 -8.48 2.05 4.60
C ALA A 63 -9.92 1.47 4.48
N GLY A 64 -10.45 1.36 3.27
CA GLY A 64 -11.82 0.92 3.00
C GLY A 64 -12.85 1.99 3.31
N GLN A 65 -12.52 3.28 3.17
CA GLN A 65 -13.48 4.35 3.43
C GLN A 65 -14.67 4.29 2.46
N GLY A 66 -15.88 4.39 3.00
CA GLY A 66 -17.11 4.25 2.22
C GLY A 66 -17.15 2.92 1.46
N GLU A 67 -17.17 3.00 0.14
CA GLU A 67 -17.27 1.86 -0.77
C GLU A 67 -15.93 1.48 -1.42
N CYS A 68 -14.80 1.99 -0.91
CA CYS A 68 -13.48 1.64 -1.39
C CYS A 68 -13.19 0.14 -1.22
N ILE A 69 -12.75 -0.48 -2.31
CA ILE A 69 -12.25 -1.86 -2.32
C ILE A 69 -10.74 -1.86 -2.07
N GLY A 70 -10.15 -3.06 -1.90
CA GLY A 70 -8.72 -3.18 -1.58
C GLY A 70 -8.36 -3.09 -0.09
N HIS A 71 -9.32 -2.89 0.80
CA HIS A 71 -9.06 -2.88 2.25
C HIS A 71 -8.78 -4.26 2.86
N ARG A 72 -9.08 -5.35 2.14
CA ARG A 72 -8.66 -6.71 2.47
C ARG A 72 -7.65 -7.19 1.44
N PHE A 73 -6.59 -7.88 1.86
CA PHE A 73 -5.58 -8.40 0.93
C PHE A 73 -6.17 -9.43 -0.06
N GLU A 74 -7.26 -10.10 0.30
CA GLU A 74 -8.04 -10.98 -0.58
C GLU A 74 -8.61 -10.22 -1.79
N HIS A 75 -8.98 -8.95 -1.64
CA HIS A 75 -9.43 -8.12 -2.77
C HIS A 75 -8.30 -7.92 -3.78
N LEU A 76 -7.10 -7.60 -3.29
CA LEU A 76 -5.94 -7.40 -4.14
C LEU A 76 -5.56 -8.71 -4.86
N ARG A 77 -5.59 -9.84 -4.14
CA ARG A 77 -5.39 -11.18 -4.72
C ARG A 77 -6.37 -11.45 -5.86
N ALA A 78 -7.66 -11.19 -5.64
CA ALA A 78 -8.68 -11.41 -6.67
C ALA A 78 -8.43 -10.56 -7.94
N ILE A 79 -8.02 -9.30 -7.78
CA ILE A 79 -7.64 -8.45 -8.92
C ILE A 79 -6.41 -9.03 -9.64
N MET A 80 -5.41 -9.51 -8.89
CA MET A 80 -4.23 -10.15 -9.46
C MET A 80 -4.58 -11.41 -10.27
N ASP A 81 -5.48 -12.24 -9.74
CA ASP A 81 -5.96 -13.46 -10.43
C ASP A 81 -6.70 -13.16 -11.72
N LEU A 82 -7.48 -12.08 -11.75
CA LEU A 82 -8.19 -11.65 -12.95
C LEU A 82 -7.24 -11.05 -14.01
N CYS A 83 -6.03 -10.65 -13.64
CA CYS A 83 -5.06 -9.97 -14.51
C CYS A 83 -3.72 -10.73 -14.69
N PRO A 84 -3.72 -12.03 -15.04
CA PRO A 84 -2.52 -12.88 -14.99
C PRO A 84 -1.44 -12.49 -16.01
N LYS A 85 -1.79 -11.71 -17.04
CA LYS A 85 -0.86 -11.23 -18.07
C LYS A 85 -0.15 -9.93 -17.66
N LEU A 86 -0.62 -9.25 -16.60
CA LEU A 86 -0.01 -8.02 -16.11
C LEU A 86 1.02 -8.35 -15.04
N ARG A 87 2.14 -7.63 -15.05
CA ARG A 87 3.13 -7.68 -13.96
C ARG A 87 2.57 -6.87 -12.79
N LEU A 88 1.83 -7.55 -11.92
CA LEU A 88 1.26 -6.97 -10.72
C LEU A 88 2.12 -7.28 -9.48
N GLY A 89 2.11 -6.35 -8.53
CA GLY A 89 2.61 -6.52 -7.16
C GLY A 89 1.73 -5.75 -6.20
N VAL A 90 2.20 -5.58 -4.96
CA VAL A 90 1.46 -4.90 -3.90
C VAL A 90 2.31 -3.80 -3.26
N CYS A 91 1.65 -2.69 -2.97
CA CYS A 91 2.13 -1.71 -2.00
C CYS A 91 1.34 -1.92 -0.70
N VAL A 92 2.02 -2.05 0.43
CA VAL A 92 1.34 -2.14 1.73
C VAL A 92 1.40 -0.78 2.39
N ASP A 93 0.25 -0.16 2.65
CA ASP A 93 0.18 1.03 3.50
C ASP A 93 -0.14 0.63 4.94
N THR A 94 0.70 1.07 5.88
CA THR A 94 0.58 0.74 7.31
C THR A 94 -0.61 1.42 7.98
N ALA A 95 -0.91 2.68 7.64
CA ALA A 95 -2.06 3.41 8.17
C ALA A 95 -3.38 2.83 7.64
N HIS A 96 -3.44 2.49 6.35
CA HIS A 96 -4.56 1.80 5.74
C HIS A 96 -4.77 0.42 6.35
N SER A 97 -3.70 -0.37 6.53
CA SER A 97 -3.80 -1.69 7.15
C SER A 97 -4.41 -1.59 8.55
N PHE A 98 -3.89 -0.66 9.36
CA PHE A 98 -4.36 -0.41 10.71
C PHE A 98 -5.84 0.02 10.77
N THR A 99 -6.23 0.95 9.90
CA THR A 99 -7.60 1.48 9.85
C THR A 99 -8.59 0.53 9.19
N ALA A 100 -8.11 -0.44 8.40
CA ALA A 100 -8.89 -1.55 7.83
C ALA A 100 -9.04 -2.75 8.78
N GLY A 101 -8.41 -2.72 9.95
CA GLY A 101 -8.57 -3.76 10.98
C GLY A 101 -7.43 -4.79 11.07
N TYR A 102 -6.26 -4.50 10.50
CA TYR A 102 -5.04 -5.27 10.73
C TYR A 102 -4.26 -4.64 11.88
N ASP A 103 -4.37 -5.21 13.09
CA ASP A 103 -3.71 -4.66 14.26
C ASP A 103 -2.21 -4.98 14.24
N ILE A 104 -1.39 -4.02 13.83
CA ILE A 104 0.07 -4.14 13.74
C ILE A 104 0.81 -3.54 14.95
N ARG A 105 0.07 -3.12 15.99
CA ARG A 105 0.67 -2.44 17.16
C ARG A 105 1.56 -3.36 17.99
N GLU A 106 1.11 -4.59 18.16
CA GLU A 106 1.82 -5.64 18.90
C GLU A 106 2.51 -6.63 17.96
N ALA A 107 3.48 -7.39 18.50
CA ALA A 107 4.33 -8.28 17.71
C ALA A 107 3.54 -9.44 17.09
N ASP A 108 2.61 -10.02 17.85
CA ASP A 108 1.71 -11.08 17.40
C ASP A 108 0.74 -10.60 16.32
N GLY A 109 0.19 -9.39 16.48
CA GLY A 109 -0.68 -8.76 15.49
C GLY A 109 0.04 -8.45 14.17
N LEU A 110 1.29 -7.99 14.24
CA LEU A 110 2.14 -7.84 13.05
C LEU A 110 2.37 -9.17 12.34
N GLU A 111 2.75 -10.23 13.07
CA GLU A 111 2.97 -11.56 12.48
C GLU A 111 1.69 -12.13 11.86
N ALA A 112 0.55 -11.95 12.51
CA ALA A 112 -0.75 -12.36 11.97
C ALA A 112 -1.06 -11.61 10.65
N THR A 113 -0.81 -10.30 10.60
CA THR A 113 -0.99 -9.49 9.40
C THR A 113 -0.07 -9.95 8.26
N LEU A 114 1.21 -10.19 8.55
CA LEU A 114 2.17 -10.70 7.55
C LEU A 114 1.82 -12.11 7.06
N GLU A 115 1.21 -12.94 7.91
CA GLU A 115 0.72 -14.26 7.53
C GLU A 115 -0.48 -14.16 6.58
N VAL A 116 -1.41 -13.22 6.80
CA VAL A 116 -2.50 -12.92 5.86
C VAL A 116 -1.91 -12.49 4.51
N ILE A 117 -0.97 -11.55 4.50
CA ILE A 117 -0.29 -11.10 3.29
C ILE A 117 0.39 -12.28 2.58
N ARG A 118 1.09 -13.14 3.33
CA ARG A 118 1.77 -14.33 2.77
C ARG A 118 0.79 -15.29 2.10
N ARG A 119 -0.36 -15.54 2.70
CA ARG A 119 -1.38 -16.48 2.19
C ARG A 119 -2.16 -15.93 0.99
N THR A 120 -2.34 -14.61 0.92
CA THR A 120 -3.14 -13.95 -0.11
C THR A 120 -2.27 -13.51 -1.29
N VAL A 121 -1.63 -12.36 -1.17
CA VAL A 121 -0.87 -11.71 -2.25
C VAL A 121 0.58 -12.20 -2.32
N GLY A 122 1.10 -12.80 -1.24
CA GLY A 122 2.46 -13.29 -1.11
C GLY A 122 3.47 -12.20 -0.78
N LEU A 123 4.30 -12.41 0.26
CA LEU A 123 5.29 -11.41 0.73
C LEU A 123 6.30 -10.99 -0.34
N ARG A 124 6.66 -11.88 -1.27
CA ARG A 124 7.57 -11.56 -2.39
C ARG A 124 6.97 -10.59 -3.40
N ASN A 125 5.65 -10.39 -3.38
CA ASN A 125 4.95 -9.45 -4.25
C ASN A 125 4.79 -8.07 -3.60
N VAL A 126 5.04 -7.94 -2.30
CA VAL A 126 5.16 -6.64 -1.63
C VAL A 126 6.46 -6.00 -2.07
N ARG A 127 6.38 -4.93 -2.86
CA ARG A 127 7.56 -4.23 -3.42
C ARG A 127 7.75 -2.83 -2.85
N ALA A 128 6.67 -2.25 -2.33
CA ALA A 128 6.69 -0.98 -1.65
C ALA A 128 5.87 -1.09 -0.36
N VAL A 129 6.23 -0.25 0.60
CA VAL A 129 5.48 0.02 1.82
C VAL A 129 5.29 1.52 1.89
N HIS A 130 4.05 1.97 1.89
CA HIS A 130 3.74 3.33 2.32
C HIS A 130 3.71 3.31 3.85
N PHE A 131 4.75 3.89 4.41
CA PHE A 131 5.09 3.76 5.82
C PHE A 131 4.59 5.00 6.54
N ASN A 132 3.35 4.92 7.00
CA ASN A 132 2.61 6.01 7.60
C ASN A 132 2.13 5.62 9.00
N ASP A 133 2.17 6.56 9.96
CA ASP A 133 1.36 6.42 11.17
C ASP A 133 -0.10 6.82 10.86
N SER A 134 -1.02 6.54 11.77
CA SER A 134 -2.43 6.86 11.60
C SER A 134 -2.92 7.85 12.66
N ARG A 135 -3.52 8.95 12.24
CA ARG A 135 -4.30 9.83 13.13
C ARG A 135 -5.70 9.29 13.37
N ALA A 136 -6.18 8.41 12.49
CA ALA A 136 -7.46 7.74 12.66
C ALA A 136 -7.32 6.52 13.60
N PRO A 137 -8.36 6.22 14.41
CA PRO A 137 -8.34 5.05 15.29
C PRO A 137 -8.28 3.71 14.54
N TYR A 138 -7.90 2.66 15.26
CA TYR A 138 -7.90 1.28 14.77
C TYR A 138 -9.27 0.89 14.20
N ASN A 139 -9.27 0.19 13.05
CA ASN A 139 -10.47 -0.33 12.41
C ASN A 139 -11.57 0.73 12.13
N SER A 140 -11.19 2.00 12.02
CA SER A 140 -12.14 3.10 11.79
C SER A 140 -12.60 3.24 10.34
N ARG A 141 -11.89 2.62 9.40
CA ARG A 141 -12.06 2.79 7.95
C ARG A 141 -11.92 4.25 7.48
N VAL A 142 -11.14 5.05 8.21
CA VAL A 142 -10.85 6.44 7.87
C VAL A 142 -9.39 6.53 7.44
N ASP A 143 -9.17 7.05 6.23
CA ASP A 143 -7.83 7.34 5.75
C ASP A 143 -7.37 8.70 6.30
N ARG A 144 -6.44 8.67 7.26
CA ARG A 144 -5.80 9.86 7.80
C ARG A 144 -4.39 9.56 8.28
N HIS A 145 -3.43 9.70 7.38
CA HIS A 145 -2.01 9.57 7.68
C HIS A 145 -1.55 10.54 8.76
N TRP A 146 -0.48 10.17 9.46
CA TRP A 146 0.13 10.98 10.50
C TRP A 146 1.65 10.79 10.57
N HIS A 147 2.31 11.70 11.30
CA HIS A 147 3.75 11.67 11.47
C HIS A 147 4.22 10.40 12.19
N ILE A 148 5.41 9.95 11.82
CA ILE A 148 6.00 8.67 12.21
C ILE A 148 6.19 8.58 13.72
N GLY A 149 5.40 7.72 14.35
CA GLY A 149 5.44 7.44 15.77
C GLY A 149 4.64 8.41 16.64
N GLU A 150 3.86 9.31 16.03
CA GLU A 150 3.03 10.32 16.72
C GLU A 150 1.53 9.99 16.65
N GLY A 151 1.16 8.88 16.00
CA GLY A 151 -0.22 8.47 15.80
C GLY A 151 -0.64 7.28 16.65
N HIS A 152 -1.73 6.63 16.24
CA HIS A 152 -2.33 5.49 16.94
C HIS A 152 -1.62 4.16 16.68
N ILE A 153 -0.78 4.05 15.64
CA ILE A 153 0.08 2.87 15.46
C ILE A 153 1.26 2.98 16.43
N GLY A 154 1.88 4.16 16.44
CA GLY A 154 2.90 4.53 17.42
C GLY A 154 4.30 4.02 17.09
N ARG A 155 5.28 4.62 17.78
CA ARG A 155 6.72 4.48 17.50
C ARG A 155 7.22 3.04 17.53
N GLU A 156 6.90 2.30 18.58
CA GLU A 156 7.45 0.95 18.78
C GLU A 156 6.93 -0.05 17.75
N ALA A 157 5.66 0.03 17.39
CA ALA A 157 5.04 -0.80 16.36
C ALA A 157 5.65 -0.52 14.99
N LEU A 158 5.78 0.76 14.62
CA LEU A 158 6.41 1.17 13.37
C LEU A 158 7.88 0.74 13.30
N ARG A 159 8.63 0.88 14.41
CA ARG A 159 10.01 0.38 14.50
C ARG A 159 10.09 -1.13 14.25
N ARG A 160 9.20 -1.91 14.85
CA ARG A 160 9.12 -3.37 14.63
C ARG A 160 8.81 -3.69 13.16
N PHE A 161 7.88 -2.97 12.55
CA PHE A 161 7.51 -3.13 11.15
C PHE A 161 8.69 -2.82 10.22
N ALA A 162 9.36 -1.67 10.43
CA ALA A 162 10.50 -1.24 9.61
C ALA A 162 11.69 -2.22 9.67
N ARG A 163 11.91 -2.88 10.81
CA ARG A 163 12.97 -3.90 10.99
C ARG A 163 12.58 -5.30 10.54
N HIS A 164 11.35 -5.50 10.06
CA HIS A 164 10.86 -6.86 9.87
C HIS A 164 11.59 -7.57 8.71
N PRO A 165 12.29 -8.70 8.94
CA PRO A 165 13.17 -9.31 7.93
C PRO A 165 12.41 -9.79 6.68
N LYS A 166 11.14 -10.17 6.82
CA LYS A 166 10.27 -10.55 5.69
C LYS A 166 9.96 -9.40 4.71
N LEU A 167 10.25 -8.15 5.09
CA LEU A 167 9.98 -6.94 4.30
C LEU A 167 11.27 -6.19 3.92
N ALA A 168 12.45 -6.69 4.27
CA ALA A 168 13.74 -6.02 4.03
C ALA A 168 14.03 -5.75 2.53
N HIS A 169 13.33 -6.43 1.62
CA HIS A 169 13.46 -6.21 0.16
C HIS A 169 12.52 -5.12 -0.39
N ALA A 170 11.57 -4.63 0.40
CA ALA A 170 10.59 -3.64 -0.04
C ALA A 170 11.14 -2.21 0.11
N ALA A 171 10.73 -1.30 -0.78
CA ALA A 171 11.01 0.12 -0.63
C ALA A 171 10.04 0.76 0.38
N PHE A 172 10.54 1.60 1.28
CA PHE A 172 9.71 2.31 2.27
C PHE A 172 9.57 3.78 1.84
N ILE A 173 8.32 4.26 1.76
CA ILE A 173 7.97 5.58 1.23
C ILE A 173 7.09 6.27 2.27
N LEU A 174 7.36 7.54 2.56
CA LEU A 174 6.60 8.33 3.53
C LEU A 174 5.57 9.19 2.79
N GLU A 175 4.32 9.18 3.26
CA GLU A 175 3.22 10.02 2.77
C GLU A 175 2.59 10.79 3.94
N THR A 176 3.44 11.21 4.87
CA THR A 176 3.04 11.92 6.08
C THR A 176 2.55 13.34 5.77
N PRO A 177 1.74 13.96 6.65
CA PRO A 177 1.28 15.33 6.45
C PRO A 177 2.45 16.32 6.26
N TYR A 178 2.22 17.35 5.44
CA TYR A 178 3.15 18.46 5.24
C TYR A 178 2.60 19.74 5.87
N ASP A 179 2.67 19.81 7.19
CA ASP A 179 2.21 20.95 8.01
C ASP A 179 3.34 21.88 8.45
N ASP A 180 4.59 21.45 8.25
CA ASP A 180 5.81 22.18 8.57
C ASP A 180 6.86 21.96 7.45
N PRO A 181 7.65 22.97 7.06
CA PRO A 181 8.67 22.82 6.01
C PRO A 181 9.76 21.78 6.31
N ARG A 182 9.90 21.33 7.57
CA ARG A 182 10.81 20.26 7.96
C ARG A 182 10.08 18.94 8.23
N ALA A 183 8.78 18.82 7.95
CA ALA A 183 8.00 17.61 8.20
C ALA A 183 8.65 16.38 7.56
N ASP A 184 9.01 16.45 6.28
CA ASP A 184 9.64 15.32 5.58
C ASP A 184 10.97 14.92 6.21
N VAL A 185 11.80 15.91 6.58
CA VAL A 185 13.10 15.65 7.22
C VAL A 185 12.90 14.97 8.57
N LYS A 186 11.97 15.46 9.40
CA LYS A 186 11.67 14.87 10.72
C LYS A 186 11.18 13.43 10.60
N ASN A 187 10.27 13.17 9.66
CA ASN A 187 9.72 11.82 9.46
C ASN A 187 10.76 10.86 8.88
N LEU A 188 11.63 11.34 7.98
CA LEU A 188 12.75 10.56 7.47
C LEU A 188 13.79 10.26 8.55
N GLU A 189 14.12 11.22 9.41
CA GLU A 189 14.99 11.03 10.57
C GLU A 189 14.39 10.03 11.56
N ALA A 190 13.09 10.08 11.83
CA ALA A 190 12.41 9.11 12.67
C ALA A 190 12.49 7.68 12.09
N LEU A 191 12.20 7.51 10.80
CA LEU A 191 12.35 6.21 10.13
C LEU A 191 13.80 5.71 10.16
N ARG A 192 14.79 6.60 9.94
CA ARG A 192 16.21 6.23 10.04
C ARG A 192 16.60 5.78 11.44
N SER A 193 16.16 6.50 12.49
CA SER A 193 16.41 6.10 13.88
C SER A 193 15.88 4.69 14.17
N PHE A 194 14.73 4.34 13.58
CA PHE A 194 14.20 2.99 13.70
C PHE A 194 15.12 1.94 13.11
N VAL A 195 15.93 2.22 12.09
CA VAL A 195 16.84 1.22 11.50
C VAL A 195 18.23 1.29 12.13
N GLU A 196 18.69 2.48 12.50
CA GLU A 196 20.06 2.77 12.96
C GLU A 196 20.31 2.50 14.45
N GLU A 197 19.29 2.50 15.32
CA GLU A 197 19.41 2.19 16.76
C GLU A 197 19.74 0.71 17.03
N SER A 198 20.89 0.26 16.52
CA SER A 198 21.51 -1.03 16.75
C SER A 198 22.92 -0.79 17.29
N ASN A 199 22.98 -0.44 18.58
CA ASN A 199 24.15 -0.62 19.44
C ASN A 199 23.67 -1.24 20.75
#